data_AF-A0A1Q3DXW5-F1
#
_entry.id   AF-A0A1Q3DXW5-F1
#
_cell.length_a   1.000
_cell.length_b   1.000
_cell.length_c   1.000
_cell.angle_alpha   90.00
_cell.angle_beta   90.00
_cell.angle_gamma   90.00
#
_symmetry.space_group_name_H-M   'P 1'
#
loop_
_entity.id
_entity.type
_entity.pdbx_description
1 polymer ?
#
loop_
_entity_poly.entity_id
_entity_poly.type
_entity_poly.pdbx_seq_one_letter_code
_entity_poly.pdbx_strand_id
1 'polypeptide(L)'
;MDSGLRSVAGAKHIIELILSRRMVTKLILGNNTLSDDGCILLFTFLSSPLGRRYPISEISLNANRIGDRGLAAIAAYLVENTTLTELFLQDVSFDLFSSGAIADHPTELIHFRLQYCDPVYACH
;
A
#
# COMPACT_ATOMS: atom_id res chain seq x y z
N MET A 1 23.08 -3.72 -10.66
CA MET A 1 22.86 -4.27 -9.32
C MET A 1 21.44 -3.92 -8.95
N ASP A 2 20.50 -4.72 -9.43
CA ASP A 2 19.07 -4.53 -9.28
C ASP A 2 18.69 -4.80 -7.81
N SER A 3 18.90 -3.79 -6.98
CA SER A 3 18.39 -3.76 -5.62
C SER A 3 16.88 -3.65 -5.70
N GLY A 4 16.21 -4.79 -5.90
CA GLY A 4 14.76 -4.89 -5.81
C GLY A 4 14.27 -4.18 -4.54
N LEU A 5 13.16 -3.46 -4.64
CA LEU A 5 12.59 -2.68 -3.54
C LEU A 5 12.19 -3.65 -2.42
N ARG A 6 13.16 -3.91 -1.53
CA ARG A 6 13.10 -4.91 -0.47
C ARG A 6 12.93 -4.22 0.87
N SER A 7 11.88 -4.59 1.58
CA SER A 7 11.59 -4.20 2.95
C SER A 7 11.65 -2.66 3.11
N VAL A 8 12.20 -2.22 4.23
CA VAL A 8 12.46 -0.83 4.62
C VAL A 8 13.33 -0.08 3.60
N ALA A 9 14.29 -0.75 2.95
CA ALA A 9 15.18 -0.10 2.00
C ALA A 9 14.45 0.31 0.72
N GLY A 10 13.56 -0.56 0.22
CA GLY A 10 12.67 -0.25 -0.89
C GLY A 10 11.75 0.93 -0.58
N ALA A 11 11.12 0.92 0.60
CA ALA A 11 10.27 2.00 1.06
C ALA A 11 10.99 3.34 1.13
N LYS A 12 12.21 3.36 1.71
CA LYS A 12 13.04 4.58 1.76
C LYS A 12 13.39 5.11 0.37
N HIS A 13 13.73 4.23 -0.56
CA HIS A 13 14.04 4.64 -1.93
C HIS A 13 12.82 5.26 -2.62
N ILE A 14 11.62 4.70 -2.40
CA ILE A 14 10.37 5.26 -2.91
C ILE A 14 10.11 6.64 -2.30
N ILE A 15 10.35 6.81 -1.00
CA ILE A 15 10.19 8.10 -0.32
C ILE A 15 11.14 9.14 -0.91
N GLU A 16 12.41 8.80 -1.11
CA GLU A 16 13.38 9.68 -1.77
C GLU A 16 12.95 10.04 -3.19
N LEU A 17 12.39 9.09 -3.94
CA LEU A 17 11.85 9.34 -5.28
C LEU A 17 10.63 10.27 -5.25
N ILE A 18 9.73 10.12 -4.28
CA ILE A 18 8.60 11.02 -4.09
C ILE A 18 9.10 12.43 -3.77
N LEU A 19 10.06 12.55 -2.83
CA LEU A 19 10.66 13.82 -2.43
C LEU A 19 11.40 14.53 -3.57
N SER A 20 12.05 13.76 -4.45
CA SER A 20 12.73 14.27 -5.64
C SER A 20 11.76 14.78 -6.70
N ARG A 21 10.52 14.30 -6.70
CA ARG A 21 9.48 14.70 -7.66
C ARG A 21 8.67 15.88 -7.12
N ARG A 22 8.25 16.77 -8.01
CA ARG A 22 7.37 17.90 -7.66
C ARG A 22 5.92 17.49 -7.45
N MET A 23 5.45 16.48 -8.17
CA MET A 23 4.07 15.99 -8.11
C MET A 23 4.05 14.48 -8.33
N VAL A 24 3.30 13.77 -7.49
CA VAL A 24 3.06 12.34 -7.60
C VAL A 24 1.57 12.11 -7.42
N THR A 25 0.93 11.55 -8.45
CA THR A 25 -0.50 11.24 -8.47
C THR A 25 -0.78 9.75 -8.41
N LYS A 26 0.14 8.93 -8.93
CA LYS A 26 0.01 7.48 -8.99
C LYS A 26 1.27 6.80 -8.47
N LEU A 27 1.10 5.80 -7.62
CA LEU A 27 2.18 5.06 -6.99
C LEU A 27 2.03 3.56 -7.33
N ILE A 28 2.75 3.11 -8.35
CA ILE A 28 2.71 1.71 -8.79
C ILE A 28 3.94 0.99 -8.23
N LEU A 29 3.71 0.19 -7.21
CA LEU A 29 4.73 -0.55 -6.46
C LEU A 29 4.50 -2.07 -6.51
N GLY A 30 3.72 -2.55 -7.48
CA GLY A 30 3.45 -3.99 -7.65
C GLY A 30 4.71 -4.83 -7.87
N ASN A 31 4.65 -6.11 -7.52
CA ASN A 31 5.74 -7.10 -7.65
C ASN A 31 7.04 -6.71 -6.94
N ASN A 32 6.94 -6.04 -5.80
CA ASN A 32 8.08 -5.74 -4.94
C ASN A 32 8.07 -6.59 -3.68
N THR A 33 9.05 -6.43 -2.80
CA THR A 33 9.13 -7.21 -1.55
C THR A 33 9.21 -6.25 -0.36
N LEU A 34 8.29 -5.27 -0.33
CA LEU A 34 8.22 -4.25 0.72
C LEU A 34 7.95 -4.84 2.10
N SER A 35 7.28 -5.99 2.19
CA SER A 35 6.86 -6.59 3.46
C SER A 35 6.02 -5.63 4.32
N ASP A 36 5.66 -6.04 5.53
CA ASP A 36 4.97 -5.17 6.48
C ASP A 36 5.78 -3.93 6.84
N ASP A 37 7.07 -4.10 7.20
CA ASP A 37 7.90 -2.98 7.68
C ASP A 37 8.10 -1.89 6.61
N GLY A 38 8.30 -2.27 5.35
CA GLY A 38 8.42 -1.30 4.26
C GLY A 38 7.09 -0.60 3.98
N CYS A 39 5.98 -1.33 4.02
CA CYS A 39 4.65 -0.78 3.85
C CYS A 39 4.33 0.24 4.95
N ILE A 40 4.53 -0.13 6.23
CA ILE A 40 4.34 0.75 7.38
C ILE A 40 5.17 2.02 7.23
N LEU A 41 6.44 1.92 6.86
CA LEU A 41 7.31 3.08 6.70
C LEU A 41 6.82 4.00 5.58
N LEU A 42 6.44 3.43 4.43
CA LEU A 42 5.90 4.20 3.31
C LEU A 42 4.63 4.95 3.70
N PHE A 43 3.64 4.27 4.29
CA PHE A 43 2.37 4.90 4.69
C PHE A 43 2.55 5.88 5.85
N THR A 44 3.44 5.61 6.80
CA THR A 44 3.82 6.57 7.84
C THR A 44 4.37 7.87 7.23
N PHE A 45 5.21 7.75 6.20
CA PHE A 45 5.69 8.92 5.47
C PHE A 45 4.58 9.62 4.69
N LEU A 46 3.69 8.87 4.03
CA LEU A 46 2.57 9.45 3.28
C LEU A 46 1.57 10.18 4.19
N SER A 47 1.33 9.69 5.41
CA SER A 47 0.54 10.38 6.45
C SER A 47 1.24 11.63 7.01
N SER A 48 2.57 11.69 6.90
CA SER A 48 3.33 12.85 7.38
C SER A 48 2.96 14.13 6.61
N PRO A 49 3.18 15.33 7.20
CA PRO A 49 2.90 16.60 6.52
C PRO A 49 3.67 16.80 5.21
N LEU A 50 4.77 16.06 4.98
CA LEU A 50 5.48 16.05 3.70
C LEU A 50 4.74 15.19 2.67
N GLY A 51 4.32 13.99 3.06
CA GLY A 51 3.59 13.05 2.21
C GLY A 51 2.23 13.60 1.77
N ARG A 52 1.51 14.26 2.68
CA ARG A 52 0.21 14.90 2.40
C ARG A 52 0.26 16.03 1.37
N ARG A 53 1.45 16.52 1.00
CA ARG A 53 1.58 17.51 -0.10
C ARG A 53 1.42 16.87 -1.48
N TYR A 54 1.54 15.56 -1.58
CA TYR A 54 1.42 14.84 -2.83
C TYR A 54 -0.02 14.35 -3.00
N PRO A 55 -0.75 14.79 -4.06
CA PRO A 55 -2.12 14.38 -4.30
C PRO A 55 -2.15 12.99 -4.96
N ILE A 56 -1.82 11.96 -4.20
CA ILE A 56 -1.81 10.57 -4.67
C ILE A 56 -3.26 10.08 -4.74
N SER A 57 -3.75 9.85 -5.94
CA SER A 57 -5.09 9.31 -6.20
C SER A 57 -5.09 7.79 -6.35
N GLU A 58 -3.96 7.19 -6.74
CA GLU A 58 -3.87 5.76 -7.04
C GLU A 58 -2.63 5.12 -6.40
N ILE A 59 -2.81 4.04 -5.63
CA ILE A 59 -1.72 3.24 -5.08
C ILE A 59 -1.92 1.77 -5.46
N SER A 60 -0.90 1.14 -6.04
CA SER A 60 -0.88 -0.29 -6.35
C SER A 60 0.25 -0.99 -5.63
N LEU A 61 -0.08 -1.91 -4.75
CA LEU A 61 0.84 -2.66 -3.88
C LEU A 61 0.74 -4.18 -4.10
N ASN A 62 0.30 -4.60 -5.28
CA ASN A 62 0.15 -6.01 -5.62
C ASN A 62 1.43 -6.83 -5.42
N ALA A 63 1.30 -8.07 -4.91
CA ALA A 63 2.40 -9.02 -4.72
C ALA A 63 3.57 -8.48 -3.88
N ASN A 64 3.29 -7.69 -2.83
CA ASN A 64 4.31 -7.11 -1.94
C ASN A 64 4.61 -7.88 -0.65
N ARG A 65 3.96 -9.04 -0.45
CA ARG A 65 4.03 -9.82 0.81
C ARG A 65 3.68 -8.96 2.03
N ILE A 66 2.63 -8.15 1.90
CA ILE A 66 2.08 -7.34 2.99
C ILE A 66 1.16 -8.25 3.80
N GLY A 67 1.31 -8.26 5.12
CA GLY A 67 0.41 -8.92 6.05
C GLY A 67 -0.42 -7.93 6.87
N ASP A 68 -0.95 -8.39 7.99
CA ASP A 68 -1.94 -7.63 8.78
C ASP A 68 -1.40 -6.29 9.27
N ARG A 69 -0.12 -6.24 9.63
CA ARG A 69 0.52 -5.03 10.17
C ARG A 69 0.65 -3.95 9.11
N GLY A 70 1.05 -4.32 7.89
CA GLY A 70 1.11 -3.37 6.78
C GLY A 70 -0.28 -2.93 6.32
N LEU A 71 -1.26 -3.84 6.36
CA LEU A 71 -2.67 -3.52 6.11
C LEU A 71 -3.27 -2.54 7.12
N ALA A 72 -2.98 -2.70 8.41
CA ALA A 72 -3.40 -1.75 9.43
C ALA A 72 -2.82 -0.35 9.19
N ALA A 73 -1.57 -0.25 8.71
CA ALA A 73 -0.96 1.04 8.36
C ALA A 73 -1.62 1.67 7.12
N ILE A 74 -1.99 0.87 6.12
CA ILE A 74 -2.77 1.33 4.97
C ILE A 74 -4.12 1.87 5.44
N ALA A 75 -4.83 1.12 6.30
CA ALA A 75 -6.11 1.54 6.87
C ALA A 75 -6.00 2.90 7.58
N ALA A 76 -5.00 3.06 8.44
CA ALA A 76 -4.75 4.32 9.15
C ALA A 76 -4.49 5.49 8.18
N TYR A 77 -3.73 5.25 7.11
CA TYR A 77 -3.50 6.27 6.08
C TYR A 77 -4.78 6.65 5.34
N LEU A 78 -5.62 5.68 4.99
CA LEU A 78 -6.89 5.94 4.32
C LEU A 78 -7.86 6.77 5.17
N VAL A 79 -7.82 6.61 6.50
CA VAL A 79 -8.65 7.42 7.41
C VAL A 79 -8.27 8.89 7.38
N GLU A 80 -6.97 9.19 7.27
CA GLU A 80 -6.48 10.57 7.23
C GLU A 80 -6.39 11.16 5.80
N ASN A 81 -6.50 10.31 4.77
CA ASN A 81 -6.31 10.69 3.38
C ASN A 81 -7.62 10.71 2.59
N THR A 82 -7.98 11.88 2.08
CA THR A 82 -9.19 12.09 1.26
C THR A 82 -8.90 12.22 -0.24
N THR A 83 -7.63 12.11 -0.64
CA THR A 83 -7.22 12.26 -2.05
C THR A 83 -7.11 10.94 -2.79
N LEU A 84 -6.92 9.84 -2.05
CA LEU A 84 -6.78 8.51 -2.60
C LEU A 84 -8.14 7.96 -3.04
N THR A 85 -8.29 7.70 -4.33
CA THR A 85 -9.53 7.17 -4.92
C THR A 85 -9.44 5.69 -5.27
N GLU A 86 -8.24 5.19 -5.54
CA GLU A 86 -8.00 3.82 -6.00
C GLU A 86 -6.85 3.17 -5.25
N LEU A 87 -7.10 1.97 -4.71
CA LEU A 87 -6.12 1.17 -3.98
C LEU A 87 -6.17 -0.28 -4.45
N PHE A 88 -5.06 -0.76 -5.00
CA PHE A 88 -4.90 -2.13 -5.46
C PHE A 88 -4.01 -2.90 -4.49
N LEU A 89 -4.59 -3.93 -3.86
CA LEU A 89 -3.94 -4.87 -2.97
C LEU A 89 -4.29 -6.29 -3.40
N GLN A 90 -3.45 -6.86 -4.26
CA GLN A 90 -3.52 -8.26 -4.67
C GLN A 90 -2.35 -9.05 -4.09
N ASP A 91 -2.57 -10.34 -3.82
CA ASP A 91 -1.50 -11.26 -3.39
C ASP A 91 -0.76 -10.74 -2.13
N VAL A 92 -1.58 -10.45 -1.12
CA VAL A 92 -1.19 -10.01 0.22
C VAL A 92 -1.52 -11.14 1.21
N SER A 93 -0.61 -11.40 2.14
CA SER A 93 -0.66 -12.51 3.09
C SER A 93 -1.24 -12.02 4.41
N PHE A 94 -2.56 -11.82 4.47
CA PHE A 94 -3.25 -11.32 5.66
C PHE A 94 -4.29 -12.30 6.19
N ASP A 95 -4.58 -12.22 7.49
CA ASP A 95 -5.62 -13.00 8.13
C ASP A 95 -7.00 -12.40 7.83
N LEU A 96 -7.98 -13.25 7.48
CA LEU A 96 -9.31 -12.85 6.99
C LEU A 96 -10.01 -11.80 7.88
N PHE A 97 -9.75 -11.81 9.19
CA PHE A 97 -10.27 -10.84 10.15
C PHE A 97 -9.82 -9.39 9.88
N SER A 98 -8.59 -9.19 9.40
CA SER A 98 -8.05 -7.86 9.08
C SER A 98 -8.69 -7.26 7.83
N SER A 99 -9.19 -8.08 6.89
CA SER A 99 -9.90 -7.56 5.70
C SER A 99 -11.21 -6.86 6.03
N GLY A 100 -11.89 -7.29 7.09
CA GLY A 100 -13.11 -6.66 7.56
C GLY A 100 -12.86 -5.22 8.04
N ALA A 101 -11.73 -4.97 8.71
CA ALA A 101 -11.43 -3.66 9.28
C ALA A 101 -11.20 -2.56 8.23
N ILE A 102 -10.63 -2.93 7.07
CA ILE A 102 -10.45 -2.03 5.92
C ILE A 102 -11.74 -1.89 5.11
N ALA A 103 -12.51 -2.97 4.95
CA ALA A 103 -13.75 -2.97 4.17
C ALA A 103 -14.93 -2.28 4.89
N ASP A 104 -14.97 -2.34 6.22
CA ASP A 104 -16.01 -1.69 7.05
C ASP A 104 -15.74 -0.19 7.24
N HIS A 105 -14.53 0.28 6.90
CA HIS A 105 -14.24 1.70 6.95
C HIS A 105 -14.93 2.43 5.79
N PRO A 106 -15.74 3.49 6.04
CA PRO A 106 -16.39 4.30 5.01
C PRO A 106 -15.37 5.18 4.30
N THR A 107 -14.46 4.54 3.56
CA THR A 107 -13.49 5.22 2.70
C THR A 107 -14.14 5.43 1.36
N GLU A 108 -14.06 6.64 0.81
CA GLU A 108 -14.55 7.00 -0.54
C GLU A 108 -13.71 6.35 -1.67
N LEU A 109 -13.15 5.17 -1.41
CA LEU A 109 -12.41 4.38 -2.37
C LEU A 109 -13.38 3.85 -3.43
N ILE A 110 -13.30 4.44 -4.61
CA ILE A 110 -14.14 4.10 -5.76
C ILE A 110 -13.80 2.69 -6.28
N HIS A 111 -12.52 2.31 -6.16
CA HIS A 111 -12.04 0.97 -6.49
C HIS A 111 -11.11 0.43 -5.39
N PHE A 112 -11.69 -0.41 -4.53
CA PHE A 112 -10.94 -1.28 -3.64
C PHE A 112 -11.07 -2.73 -4.12
N ARG A 113 -10.03 -3.24 -4.79
CA ARG A 113 -9.97 -4.62 -5.28
C ARG A 113 -9.10 -5.46 -4.35
N LEU A 114 -9.72 -6.07 -3.34
CA LEU A 114 -9.14 -7.23 -2.65
C LEU A 114 -9.42 -8.46 -3.51
N GLN A 115 -8.38 -8.97 -4.17
CA GLN A 115 -8.46 -10.30 -4.75
C GLN A 115 -7.87 -11.24 -3.71
N TYR A 116 -8.73 -11.74 -2.81
CA TYR A 116 -8.38 -12.84 -1.93
C TYR A 116 -8.07 -14.04 -2.82
N CYS A 117 -6.79 -14.37 -2.95
CA CYS A 117 -6.37 -15.60 -3.59
C CYS A 117 -6.40 -16.65 -2.49
N ASP A 118 -7.53 -17.32 -2.31
CA ASP A 118 -7.61 -18.53 -1.51
C ASP A 118 -6.43 -19.44 -1.90
N PRO A 119 -5.51 -19.78 -0.99
CA PRO A 119 -4.45 -20.74 -1.30
C PRO A 119 -5.00 -22.13 -1.63
N VAL A 120 -6.30 -22.36 -1.41
CA VAL A 120 -7.01 -23.61 -1.73
C VAL A 120 -7.47 -23.66 -3.20
N TYR A 121 -7.62 -22.51 -3.89
CA TYR A 121 -8.06 -22.47 -5.30
C TYR A 121 -6.95 -22.13 -6.31
N ALA A 122 -5.69 -22.02 -5.85
CA ALA A 122 -4.52 -21.76 -6.70
C ALA A 122 -3.90 -23.04 -7.32
N CYS A 123 -4.63 -24.15 -7.39
CA CYS A 123 -4.23 -25.32 -8.16
C CYS A 123 -5.19 -25.53 -9.32
N HIS A 124 -4.74 -25.20 -10.53
CA HIS A 124 -5.18 -25.92 -11.72
C HIS A 124 -4.02 -26.24 -12.64
#